data_AF-A0A9D9XES3-F1
#
_entry.id   AF-A0A9D9XES3-F1
#
_cell.length_a   1.000
_cell.length_b   1.000
_cell.length_c   1.000
_cell.angle_alpha   90.00
_cell.angle_beta   90.00
_cell.angle_gamma   90.00
#
_symmetry.space_group_name_H-M   'P 1'
#
loop_
_entity.id
_entity.type
_entity.pdbx_description
1 polymer ?
#
loop_
_entity_poly.entity_id
_entity_poly.type
_entity_poly.pdbx_seq_one_letter_code
_entity_poly.pdbx_strand_id
1 'polypeptide(L)'
;KYGIMPGIKTIDKVADDVVAERLQISNRDIAEGVGARDVAFLNSKGFGGNNATAAVYSPRVVEKMLLKRYGEAAFADYTARREATRKHAAAYDAEASRGNLQTIYQFGENMIDESAITIASTHLTLPGFAHAINLPTTNPFGDMV
;
A
#
# COMPACT_ATOMS: atom_id res chain seq x y z
N LYS A 1 -13.97 -1.81 -1.91
CA LYS A 1 -14.29 -2.26 -3.29
C LYS A 1 -15.76 -2.65 -3.43
N TYR A 2 -16.26 -3.61 -2.63
CA TYR A 2 -17.62 -4.15 -2.81
C TYR A 2 -18.69 -3.57 -1.88
N GLY A 3 -18.32 -2.74 -0.89
CA GLY A 3 -19.30 -2.12 0.01
C GLY A 3 -19.93 -3.10 1.00
N ILE A 4 -19.19 -4.15 1.36
CA ILE A 4 -19.61 -5.20 2.28
C ILE A 4 -18.69 -5.13 3.49
N MET A 5 -19.26 -5.03 4.69
CA MET A 5 -18.58 -5.24 5.96
C MET A 5 -18.73 -6.72 6.33
N PRO A 6 -17.65 -7.51 6.35
CA PRO A 6 -17.74 -8.92 6.71
C PRO A 6 -18.19 -9.10 8.16
N GLY A 7 -19.12 -10.02 8.39
CA GLY A 7 -19.53 -10.41 9.73
C GLY A 7 -18.57 -11.41 10.36
N ILE A 8 -18.59 -11.50 11.69
CA ILE A 8 -17.89 -12.55 12.46
C ILE A 8 -18.77 -13.79 12.47
N LYS A 9 -18.72 -14.61 11.41
CA LYS A 9 -19.68 -15.72 11.17
C LYS A 9 -19.56 -16.89 12.13
N THR A 10 -18.51 -16.92 12.95
CA THR A 10 -18.22 -18.01 13.90
C THR A 10 -18.85 -17.80 15.28
N ILE A 11 -19.55 -16.68 15.52
CA ILE A 11 -20.24 -16.42 16.79
C ILE A 11 -21.77 -16.42 16.61
N ASP A 12 -22.49 -16.94 17.60
CA ASP A 12 -23.96 -16.86 17.63
C ASP A 12 -24.44 -15.48 18.05
N LYS A 13 -23.76 -14.89 19.04
CA LYS A 13 -23.97 -13.52 19.53
C LYS A 13 -22.66 -12.93 20.05
N VAL A 14 -22.63 -11.61 20.21
CA VAL A 14 -21.59 -10.93 20.99
C VAL A 14 -21.72 -11.38 22.46
N ALA A 15 -20.59 -11.66 23.12
CA ALA A 15 -20.59 -12.07 24.52
C ALA A 15 -21.05 -10.93 25.45
N ASP A 16 -21.66 -11.28 26.58
CA ASP A 16 -22.33 -10.32 27.46
C ASP A 16 -21.35 -9.40 28.22
N ASP A 17 -20.06 -9.76 28.27
CA ASP A 17 -18.98 -9.00 28.88
C ASP A 17 -18.24 -8.05 27.90
N VAL A 18 -18.64 -8.03 26.62
CA VAL A 18 -18.06 -7.14 25.62
C VAL A 18 -18.70 -5.75 25.72
N VAL A 19 -17.88 -4.73 25.94
CA VAL A 19 -18.29 -3.32 25.93
C VAL A 19 -18.54 -2.86 24.48
N ALA A 20 -19.81 -2.74 24.10
CA ALA A 20 -20.24 -2.55 22.71
C ALA A 20 -21.19 -1.36 22.48
N GLU A 21 -21.38 -0.44 23.44
CA GLU A 21 -22.37 0.66 23.36
C GLU A 21 -22.14 1.59 22.16
N ARG A 22 -20.91 1.62 21.62
CA ARG A 22 -20.51 2.42 20.47
C ARG A 22 -19.99 1.58 19.30
N LEU A 23 -20.26 0.28 19.32
CA LEU A 23 -19.75 -0.67 18.33
C LEU A 23 -20.92 -1.38 17.65
N GLN A 24 -20.83 -1.51 16.33
CA GLN A 24 -21.71 -2.38 15.56
C GLN A 24 -20.97 -3.67 15.22
N ILE A 25 -21.19 -4.72 16.01
CA ILE A 25 -20.59 -6.04 15.82
C ILE A 25 -21.69 -6.99 15.32
N SER A 26 -21.48 -7.59 14.15
CA SER A 26 -22.46 -8.45 13.49
C SER A 26 -21.86 -9.80 13.15
N ASN A 27 -22.63 -10.88 13.31
CA ASN A 27 -22.28 -12.21 12.80
C ASN A 27 -22.71 -12.45 11.35
N ARG A 28 -23.33 -11.45 10.71
CA ARG A 28 -23.73 -11.44 9.30
C ARG A 28 -23.00 -10.34 8.54
N ASP A 29 -22.76 -10.58 7.27
CA ASP A 29 -22.23 -9.56 6.37
C ASP A 29 -23.23 -8.41 6.25
N ILE A 30 -22.75 -7.17 6.33
CA ILE A 30 -23.56 -5.97 6.18
C ILE A 30 -23.25 -5.35 4.82
N ALA A 31 -24.24 -5.29 3.94
CA ALA A 31 -24.15 -4.57 2.68
C ALA A 31 -24.44 -3.08 2.94
N GLU A 32 -23.41 -2.25 2.93
CA GLU A 32 -23.51 -0.80 3.13
C GLU A 32 -23.49 -0.03 1.80
N GLY A 33 -23.08 -0.70 0.72
CA GLY A 33 -22.91 -0.09 -0.60
C GLY A 33 -21.48 0.39 -0.86
N VAL A 34 -21.10 0.44 -2.13
CA VAL A 34 -19.76 0.83 -2.54
C VAL A 34 -19.50 2.28 -2.14
N GLY A 35 -18.41 2.52 -1.40
CA GLY A 35 -18.03 3.87 -0.95
C GLY A 35 -18.74 4.35 0.32
N ALA A 36 -19.44 3.45 1.05
CA ALA A 36 -20.05 3.76 2.34
C ALA A 36 -19.02 4.08 3.45
N ARG A 37 -17.79 3.54 3.34
CA ARG A 37 -16.70 3.76 4.29
C ARG A 37 -15.50 4.40 3.60
N ASP A 38 -15.01 5.47 4.20
CA ASP A 38 -13.85 6.23 3.72
C ASP A 38 -12.55 5.95 4.50
N VAL A 39 -12.66 5.40 5.71
CA VAL A 39 -11.52 5.07 6.56
C VAL A 39 -11.76 3.73 7.24
N ALA A 40 -10.71 2.92 7.33
CA ALA A 40 -10.65 1.74 8.17
C ALA A 40 -9.49 1.88 9.17
N PHE A 41 -9.69 1.38 10.39
CA PHE A 41 -8.64 1.30 11.40
C PHE A 41 -8.21 -0.14 11.59
N LEU A 42 -6.95 -0.44 11.26
CA LEU A 42 -6.33 -1.73 11.52
C LEU A 42 -5.70 -1.68 12.91
N ASN A 43 -6.21 -2.47 13.84
CA ASN A 43 -5.72 -2.54 15.21
C ASN A 43 -5.02 -3.88 15.43
N SER A 44 -3.82 -3.88 15.99
CA SER A 44 -3.03 -5.08 16.29
C SER A 44 -2.27 -4.95 17.61
N LYS A 45 -2.09 -6.07 18.31
CA LYS A 45 -1.41 -6.17 19.62
C LYS A 45 -0.64 -7.48 19.71
N GLY A 46 0.41 -7.49 20.54
CA GLY A 46 1.23 -8.69 20.81
C GLY A 46 1.92 -8.65 22.17
N PHE A 47 2.57 -9.75 22.56
CA PHE A 47 3.29 -9.84 23.83
C PHE A 47 4.39 -8.78 23.97
N GLY A 48 4.75 -8.45 25.22
CA GLY A 48 5.81 -7.49 25.51
C GLY A 48 5.39 -6.01 25.37
N GLY A 49 4.10 -5.71 25.42
CA GLY A 49 3.61 -4.32 25.33
C GLY A 49 3.54 -3.77 23.90
N ASN A 50 3.58 -4.62 22.89
CA ASN A 50 3.51 -4.21 21.49
C ASN A 50 2.07 -3.89 21.07
N ASN A 51 1.82 -2.65 20.64
CA ASN A 51 0.51 -2.16 20.21
C ASN A 51 0.66 -1.28 18.98
N ALA A 52 -0.21 -1.45 17.98
CA ALA A 52 -0.22 -0.64 16.77
C ALA A 52 -1.63 -0.41 16.24
N THR A 53 -1.89 0.81 15.78
CA THR A 53 -3.10 1.18 15.04
C THR A 53 -2.70 1.90 13.76
N ALA A 54 -3.22 1.45 12.63
CA ALA A 54 -3.03 2.09 11.33
C ALA A 54 -4.36 2.56 10.73
N ALA A 55 -4.39 3.78 10.21
CA ALA A 55 -5.51 4.30 9.45
C ALA A 55 -5.30 4.03 7.95
N VAL A 56 -6.30 3.43 7.30
CA VAL A 56 -6.31 3.16 5.87
C VAL A 56 -7.44 3.96 5.22
N TYR A 57 -7.09 4.84 4.29
CA TYR A 57 -8.05 5.70 3.59
C TYR A 57 -8.52 5.06 2.28
N SER A 58 -9.78 5.31 1.93
CA SER A 58 -10.37 4.81 0.69
C SER A 58 -9.69 5.44 -0.53
N PRO A 59 -9.70 4.74 -1.70
CA PRO A 59 -9.19 5.31 -2.93
C PRO A 59 -9.83 6.67 -3.26
N ARG A 60 -11.12 6.86 -2.95
CA ARG A 60 -11.84 8.12 -3.19
C ARG A 60 -11.27 9.28 -2.38
N VAL A 61 -10.93 9.05 -1.11
CA VAL A 61 -10.30 10.08 -0.26
C VAL A 61 -8.92 10.43 -0.83
N VAL A 62 -8.11 9.42 -1.14
CA VAL A 62 -6.75 9.64 -1.66
C VAL A 62 -6.78 10.31 -3.03
N GLU A 63 -7.70 9.94 -3.93
CA GLU A 63 -7.87 10.59 -5.22
C GLU A 63 -8.23 12.08 -5.07
N LYS A 64 -9.11 12.44 -4.12
CA LYS A 64 -9.39 13.85 -3.80
C LYS A 64 -8.15 14.59 -3.30
N MET A 65 -7.34 13.95 -2.44
CA MET A 65 -6.09 14.54 -1.92
C MET A 65 -5.06 14.76 -3.02
N LEU A 66 -4.88 13.79 -3.92
CA LEU A 66 -3.96 13.87 -5.04
C LEU A 66 -4.40 14.94 -6.05
N LEU A 67 -5.69 14.95 -6.41
CA LEU A 67 -6.25 15.98 -7.28
C LEU A 67 -6.04 17.38 -6.68
N LYS A 68 -6.31 17.55 -5.38
CA LYS A 68 -6.10 18.84 -4.70
C LYS A 68 -4.63 19.28 -4.69
N ARG A 69 -3.70 18.35 -4.50
CA ARG A 69 -2.26 18.63 -4.41
C ARG A 69 -1.62 18.93 -5.76
N TYR A 70 -1.99 18.18 -6.79
CA TYR A 70 -1.29 18.20 -8.09
C TYR A 70 -2.09 18.87 -9.21
N GLY A 71 -3.36 19.22 -8.97
CA GLY A 71 -4.22 19.89 -9.94
C GLY A 71 -4.81 18.95 -11.00
N GLU A 72 -5.76 19.47 -11.78
CA GLU A 72 -6.55 18.68 -12.73
C GLU A 72 -5.71 18.10 -13.87
N ALA A 73 -4.81 18.89 -14.46
CA ALA A 73 -4.02 18.46 -15.61
C ALA A 73 -3.10 17.27 -15.28
N ALA A 74 -2.37 17.34 -14.16
CA ALA A 74 -1.48 16.26 -13.74
C ALA A 74 -2.27 15.01 -13.30
N PHE A 75 -3.42 15.20 -12.64
CA PHE A 75 -4.27 14.09 -12.26
C PHE A 75 -4.90 13.40 -13.48
N ALA A 76 -5.30 14.17 -14.49
CA ALA A 76 -5.83 13.64 -15.75
C ALA A 76 -4.79 12.78 -16.49
N ASP A 77 -3.55 13.26 -16.63
CA ASP A 77 -2.44 12.48 -17.21
C ASP A 77 -2.21 11.18 -16.43
N TYR A 78 -2.13 11.26 -15.10
CA TYR A 78 -2.04 10.07 -14.24
C TYR A 78 -3.18 9.08 -14.48
N THR A 79 -4.43 9.55 -14.54
CA THR A 79 -5.58 8.67 -14.76
C THR A 79 -5.54 7.99 -16.13
N ALA A 80 -5.11 8.71 -17.18
CA ALA A 80 -4.96 8.13 -18.51
C ALA A 80 -3.89 7.02 -18.52
N ARG A 81 -2.74 7.25 -17.90
CA ARG A 81 -1.67 6.25 -17.77
C ARG A 81 -2.08 5.03 -16.92
N ARG A 82 -2.90 5.26 -15.89
CA ARG A 82 -3.41 4.20 -14.99
C ARG A 82 -4.32 3.20 -15.68
N GLU A 83 -4.97 3.55 -16.79
CA GLU A 83 -5.84 2.60 -17.50
C GLU A 83 -5.04 1.42 -18.07
N ALA A 84 -3.85 1.68 -18.61
CA ALA A 84 -2.96 0.61 -19.07
C ALA A 84 -2.52 -0.31 -17.92
N THR A 85 -2.19 0.25 -16.75
CA THR A 85 -1.74 -0.54 -15.60
C THR A 85 -2.88 -1.40 -15.04
N ARG A 86 -4.11 -0.89 -14.99
CA ARG A 86 -5.31 -1.65 -14.60
C ARG A 86 -5.59 -2.82 -15.54
N LYS A 87 -5.48 -2.59 -16.86
CA LYS A 87 -5.62 -3.65 -17.86
C LYS A 87 -4.59 -4.75 -17.65
N HIS A 88 -3.34 -4.39 -17.39
CA HIS A 88 -2.26 -5.35 -17.13
C HIS A 88 -2.50 -6.15 -15.84
N ALA A 89 -2.91 -5.47 -14.75
CA ALA A 89 -3.24 -6.12 -13.49
C ALA A 89 -4.41 -7.10 -13.63
N ALA A 90 -5.45 -6.75 -14.39
CA ALA A 90 -6.59 -7.63 -14.65
C ALA A 90 -6.19 -8.85 -15.50
N ALA A 91 -5.31 -8.67 -16.49
CA ALA A 91 -4.79 -9.78 -17.28
C ALA A 91 -3.98 -10.76 -16.41
N TYR A 92 -3.10 -10.23 -15.55
CA TYR A 92 -2.37 -11.04 -14.57
C TYR A 92 -3.31 -11.80 -13.63
N ASP A 93 -4.32 -11.13 -13.04
CA ASP A 93 -5.29 -11.77 -12.14
C ASP A 93 -6.03 -12.93 -12.82
N ALA A 94 -6.38 -12.77 -14.10
CA ALA A 94 -7.02 -13.82 -14.89
C ALA A 94 -6.10 -15.02 -15.16
N GLU A 95 -4.80 -14.80 -15.36
CA GLU A 95 -3.80 -15.87 -15.51
C GLU A 95 -3.53 -16.55 -14.16
N ALA A 96 -3.32 -15.77 -13.11
CA ALA A 96 -3.07 -16.25 -11.75
C ALA A 96 -4.23 -17.12 -11.24
N SER A 97 -5.48 -16.72 -11.50
CA SER A 97 -6.68 -17.50 -11.16
C SER A 97 -6.76 -18.84 -11.89
N ARG A 98 -6.01 -19.02 -12.99
CA ARG A 98 -5.86 -20.29 -13.72
C ARG A 98 -4.62 -21.08 -13.29
N GLY A 99 -3.96 -20.67 -12.21
CA GLY A 99 -2.75 -21.30 -11.68
C GLY A 99 -1.46 -20.81 -12.33
N ASN A 100 -1.53 -19.88 -13.29
CA ASN A 100 -0.36 -19.30 -13.92
C ASN A 100 0.16 -18.10 -13.12
N LEU A 101 0.82 -18.39 -11.99
CA LEU A 101 1.28 -17.36 -11.05
C LEU A 101 2.56 -16.62 -11.48
N GLN A 102 3.30 -17.16 -12.46
CA GLN A 102 4.57 -16.58 -12.94
C GLN A 102 5.53 -16.25 -11.79
N THR A 103 5.71 -17.19 -10.84
CA THR A 103 6.59 -16.99 -9.69
C THR A 103 8.00 -16.63 -10.14
N ILE A 104 8.51 -15.50 -9.64
CA ILE A 104 9.83 -15.00 -10.00
C ILE A 104 10.87 -15.65 -9.07
N TYR A 105 11.77 -16.43 -9.65
CA TYR A 105 12.94 -17.00 -8.97
C TYR A 105 14.19 -16.72 -9.81
N GLN A 106 15.03 -15.80 -9.37
CA GLN A 106 16.17 -15.26 -10.11
C GLN A 106 17.49 -15.53 -9.37
N PHE A 107 17.75 -16.79 -9.01
CA PHE A 107 19.00 -17.16 -8.34
C PHE A 107 20.18 -17.08 -9.31
N GLY A 108 21.14 -16.20 -9.02
CA GLY A 108 22.33 -16.00 -9.85
C GLY A 108 22.09 -15.19 -11.14
N GLU A 109 20.87 -14.67 -11.36
CA GLU A 109 20.57 -13.78 -12.47
C GLU A 109 20.76 -12.32 -12.08
N ASN A 110 21.09 -11.46 -13.07
CA ASN A 110 21.21 -10.00 -12.90
C ASN A 110 22.14 -9.59 -11.73
N MET A 111 23.18 -10.38 -11.47
CA MET A 111 24.19 -10.03 -10.47
C MET A 111 24.88 -8.72 -10.86
N ILE A 112 24.97 -7.82 -9.89
CA ILE A 112 25.70 -6.56 -10.08
C ILE A 112 27.19 -6.90 -10.14
N ASP A 113 27.86 -6.45 -11.20
CA ASP A 113 29.31 -6.43 -11.25
C ASP A 113 29.83 -5.33 -10.31
N GLU A 114 30.38 -5.74 -9.18
CA GLU A 114 30.91 -4.83 -8.15
C GLU A 114 32.03 -3.93 -8.68
N SER A 115 32.80 -4.40 -9.67
CA SER A 115 33.89 -3.62 -10.25
C SER A 115 33.41 -2.43 -11.08
N ALA A 116 32.14 -2.44 -11.50
CA ALA A 116 31.51 -1.38 -12.27
C ALA A 116 30.68 -0.41 -11.41
N ILE A 117 30.70 -0.57 -10.08
CA ILE A 117 30.12 0.41 -9.16
C ILE A 117 31.01 1.66 -9.15
N THR A 118 30.42 2.84 -9.34
CA THR A 118 31.14 4.11 -9.23
C THR A 118 30.67 4.89 -8.02
N ILE A 119 31.62 5.37 -7.22
CA ILE A 119 31.38 6.13 -6.00
C ILE A 119 31.99 7.52 -6.20
N ALA A 120 31.16 8.54 -6.06
CA ALA A 120 31.56 9.93 -6.01
C ALA A 120 31.22 10.53 -4.63
N SER A 121 31.71 11.74 -4.36
CA SER A 121 31.42 12.45 -3.10
C SER A 121 29.94 12.79 -2.89
N THR A 122 29.15 12.83 -3.97
CA THR A 122 27.75 13.28 -3.94
C THR A 122 26.77 12.22 -4.40
N HIS A 123 27.22 11.13 -5.02
CA HIS A 123 26.34 10.10 -5.58
C HIS A 123 27.05 8.77 -5.77
N LEU A 124 26.25 7.73 -5.97
CA LEU A 124 26.64 6.36 -6.25
C LEU A 124 25.90 5.87 -7.50
N THR A 125 26.58 5.16 -8.41
CA THR A 125 25.93 4.51 -9.56
C THR A 125 26.08 3.00 -9.48
N LEU A 126 25.00 2.28 -9.75
CA LEU A 126 24.97 0.82 -9.80
C LEU A 126 24.70 0.34 -11.23
N PRO A 127 25.50 -0.60 -11.76
CA PRO A 127 25.20 -1.29 -13.02
C PRO A 127 23.77 -1.85 -13.02
N GLY A 128 23.06 -1.68 -14.13
CA GLY A 128 21.66 -2.12 -14.26
C GLY A 128 20.60 -1.15 -13.73
N PHE A 129 21.00 -0.06 -13.05
CA PHE A 129 20.07 0.96 -12.57
C PHE A 129 20.22 2.26 -13.38
N ALA A 130 19.10 2.77 -13.91
CA ALA A 130 19.10 3.98 -14.75
C ALA A 130 19.36 5.29 -13.98
N HIS A 131 19.19 5.28 -12.66
CA HIS A 131 19.30 6.48 -11.82
C HIS A 131 20.37 6.29 -10.76
N ALA A 132 21.20 7.33 -10.59
CA ALA A 132 22.17 7.39 -9.50
C ALA A 132 21.47 7.56 -8.15
N ILE A 133 22.09 7.04 -7.09
CA ILE A 133 21.68 7.26 -5.71
C ILE A 133 22.40 8.52 -5.21
N ASN A 134 21.65 9.59 -4.94
CA ASN A 134 22.22 10.81 -4.39
C ASN A 134 22.55 10.63 -2.91
N LEU A 135 23.76 11.04 -2.52
CA LEU A 135 24.18 11.06 -1.12
C LEU A 135 23.73 12.37 -0.46
N PRO A 136 23.33 12.36 0.83
CA PRO A 136 22.97 13.58 1.54
C PRO A 136 24.16 14.55 1.56
N THR A 137 24.00 15.72 0.94
CA THR A 137 25.02 16.78 0.94
C THR A 137 24.79 17.81 2.04
N THR A 138 23.63 17.78 2.68
CA THR A 138 23.26 18.70 3.76
C THR A 138 23.43 18.01 5.10
N ASN A 139 24.29 18.55 5.96
CA ASN A 139 24.43 18.09 7.33
C ASN A 139 23.20 18.56 8.14
N PRO A 140 22.38 17.65 8.71
CA PRO A 140 21.25 18.04 9.56
C PRO A 140 21.67 18.71 10.87
N PHE A 141 22.97 18.66 11.22
CA PHE A 141 23.58 19.30 12.39
C PHE A 141 24.50 20.45 11.99
N GLY A 142 24.27 21.08 10.83
CA GLY A 142 25.08 22.21 10.37
C GLY A 142 25.06 23.41 11.32
N ASP A 143 24.05 23.50 12.19
CA ASP A 143 23.94 24.47 13.28
C ASP A 143 24.82 24.13 14.50
N MET A 144 25.38 22.93 14.55
CA MET A 144 26.20 22.40 15.65
C MET A 144 27.70 22.31 15.32
N VAL A 145 28.15 22.83 14.17
CA VAL A 145 29.55 22.84 13.71
C VAL A 145 30.00 24.20 13.19
#